data_AF-A0A2M6WNJ0-F1
#
_entry.id   AF-A0A2M6WNJ0-F1
#
_cell.length_a   1.000
_cell.length_b   1.000
_cell.length_c   1.000
_cell.angle_alpha   90.00
_cell.angle_beta   90.00
_cell.angle_gamma   90.00
#
_symmetry.space_group_name_H-M   'P 1'
#
loop_
_entity.id
_entity.type
_entity.pdbx_description
1 polymer ?
#
loop_
_entity_poly.entity_id
_entity_poly.type
_entity_poly.pdbx_seq_one_letter_code
_entity_poly.pdbx_strand_id
1 'polypeptide(L)'
;MLKNLFNRQTNSITMAAALVGVSSLLSRLLGVLRDRILAGQFGAGEYLDIYYSAFRIPDMVYNLLILGALSAGFIPVFTGLIKDFKSYKSTGLFKYLNLEAWDLANNLLNILMLFLVVLSLLGIVFAPSLVSLISPGFSPEAQKTTADLTRIMFLSPLFLGISGIIGGVLQSFKN
;
A
#
# COMPACT_ATOMS: atom_id res chain seq x y z
N MET A 1 22.04 -4.77 21.86
CA MET A 1 20.94 -3.91 22.33
C MET A 1 19.80 -3.75 21.31
N LEU A 2 20.07 -3.45 20.03
CA LEU A 2 19.04 -3.28 19.00
C LEU A 2 18.15 -4.52 18.75
N LYS A 3 18.70 -5.74 18.79
CA LYS A 3 17.91 -6.99 18.62
C LYS A 3 16.80 -7.16 19.65
N ASN A 4 16.99 -6.72 20.89
CA ASN A 4 15.99 -6.85 21.95
C ASN A 4 14.86 -5.81 21.83
N LEU A 5 15.10 -4.70 21.12
CA LEU A 5 14.07 -3.70 20.81
C LEU A 5 13.09 -4.22 19.75
N PHE A 6 13.58 -4.91 18.72
CA PHE A 6 12.73 -5.43 17.64
C PHE A 6 11.96 -6.72 18.01
N ASN A 7 12.44 -7.51 18.97
CA ASN A 7 11.81 -8.79 19.36
C ASN A 7 10.93 -8.73 20.63
N ARG A 8 10.70 -7.55 21.21
CA ARG A 8 9.81 -7.42 22.37
C ARG A 8 8.36 -7.43 21.91
N GLN A 9 7.62 -8.48 22.29
CA GLN A 9 6.16 -8.51 22.16
C GLN A 9 5.57 -7.46 23.10
N THR A 10 4.77 -6.54 22.54
CA THR A 10 4.05 -5.53 23.32
C THR A 10 2.85 -6.20 23.99
N ASN A 11 2.92 -6.38 25.31
CA ASN A 11 1.89 -7.09 26.10
C ASN A 11 0.62 -6.27 26.36
N SER A 12 0.55 -5.02 25.89
CA SER A 12 -0.58 -4.11 26.11
C SER A 12 -1.04 -3.45 24.82
N ILE A 13 -2.35 -3.43 24.60
CA ILE A 13 -3.03 -2.78 23.46
C ILE A 13 -2.66 -1.29 23.41
N THR A 14 -2.55 -0.62 24.56
CA THR A 14 -2.18 0.80 24.64
C THR A 14 -0.78 1.04 24.10
N MET A 15 0.17 0.15 24.40
CA MET A 15 1.55 0.27 23.91
C MET A 15 1.65 -0.03 22.42
N ALA A 16 0.88 -1.00 21.91
CA ALA A 16 0.79 -1.28 20.48
C ALA A 16 0.17 -0.10 19.71
N ALA A 17 -0.92 0.48 20.22
CA ALA A 17 -1.56 1.66 19.63
C ALA A 17 -0.63 2.88 19.65
N ALA A 18 0.07 3.12 20.77
CA ALA A 18 1.05 4.21 20.87
C ALA A 18 2.20 4.03 19.87
N LEU A 19 2.72 2.80 19.71
CA LEU A 19 3.77 2.51 18.74
C LEU A 19 3.32 2.81 17.31
N VAL A 20 2.15 2.29 16.90
CA VAL A 20 1.59 2.56 15.57
C VAL A 20 1.32 4.04 15.36
N GLY A 21 0.79 4.73 16.38
CA GLY A 21 0.52 6.17 16.34
C GLY A 21 1.79 7.00 16.16
N VAL A 22 2.84 6.74 16.95
CA VAL A 22 4.14 7.42 16.84
C VAL A 22 4.79 7.12 15.50
N SER A 23 4.80 5.86 15.05
CA SER A 23 5.33 5.49 13.73
C SER A 23 4.59 6.20 12.60
N SER A 24 3.26 6.34 12.70
CA SER A 24 2.45 7.06 11.70
C SER A 24 2.74 8.55 11.69
N LEU A 25 2.92 9.16 12.86
CA LEU A 25 3.28 10.57 12.99
C LEU A 25 4.68 10.85 12.42
N LEU A 26 5.66 9.99 12.72
CA LEU A 26 6.99 10.07 12.14
C LEU A 26 6.96 9.91 10.61
N SER A 27 6.16 8.97 10.09
CA SER A 27 5.98 8.81 8.64
C SER A 27 5.41 10.07 7.99
N ARG A 28 4.45 10.75 8.64
CA ARG A 28 3.89 12.01 8.15
C ARG A 28 4.89 13.16 8.19
N LEU A 29 5.70 13.25 9.25
CA LEU A 29 6.77 14.25 9.34
C LEU A 29 7.82 14.05 8.24
N LEU A 30 8.20 12.80 7.95
CA LEU A 30 9.07 12.50 6.81
C LEU A 30 8.44 12.90 5.48
N GLY A 31 7.13 12.73 5.32
CA GLY A 31 6.38 13.24 4.16
C GLY A 31 6.46 14.76 4.01
N VAL A 32 6.28 15.51 5.10
CA VAL A 32 6.43 16.98 5.09
C VAL A 32 7.87 17.38 4.74
N LEU A 33 8.88 16.67 5.25
CA LEU A 33 10.27 16.92 4.89
C LEU A 33 10.54 16.65 3.42
N ARG A 34 9.99 15.57 2.85
CA ARG A 34 10.05 15.27 1.41
C ARG A 34 9.44 16.43 0.61
N ASP A 35 8.24 16.87 0.98
CA ASP A 35 7.54 17.93 0.23
C ASP A 35 8.30 19.26 0.31
N ARG A 36 8.93 19.56 1.47
CA ARG A 36 9.82 20.72 1.63
C ARG A 36 11.07 20.63 0.76
N ILE A 37 11.69 19.45 0.66
CA ILE A 37 12.85 19.23 -0.21
C ILE A 37 12.44 19.43 -1.68
N LEU A 38 11.32 18.85 -2.10
CA LEU A 38 10.81 19.02 -3.46
C LEU A 38 10.51 20.48 -3.79
N ALA A 39 9.78 21.19 -2.93
CA ALA A 39 9.51 22.61 -3.11
C ALA A 39 10.77 23.48 -3.06
N GLY A 40 11.77 23.11 -2.24
CA GLY A 40 13.05 23.83 -2.17
C GLY A 40 13.94 23.63 -3.40
N GLN A 41 13.88 22.47 -4.04
CA GLN A 41 14.70 22.15 -5.23
C GLN A 41 14.03 22.59 -6.54
N PHE A 42 12.72 22.37 -6.68
CA PHE A 42 11.97 22.62 -7.92
C PHE A 42 11.15 23.90 -7.88
N GLY A 43 10.99 24.52 -6.70
CA GLY A 43 10.07 25.64 -6.51
C GLY A 43 8.60 25.22 -6.57
N ALA A 44 7.70 26.17 -6.29
CA ALA A 44 6.30 26.04 -6.63
C ALA A 44 6.13 26.37 -8.13
N GLY A 45 6.32 25.37 -8.99
CA GLY A 45 6.29 25.54 -10.44
C GLY A 45 5.86 24.28 -11.19
N GLU A 46 5.84 24.39 -12.52
CA GLU A 46 5.24 23.41 -13.43
C GLU A 46 5.78 21.97 -13.24
N TYR A 47 7.08 21.81 -12.97
CA TYR A 47 7.68 20.48 -12.73
C TYR A 47 7.11 19.77 -11.50
N LEU A 48 6.84 20.52 -10.43
CA LEU A 48 6.30 19.95 -9.20
C LEU A 48 4.82 19.58 -9.39
N ASP A 49 4.08 20.40 -10.12
CA ASP A 49 2.68 20.13 -10.47
C ASP A 49 2.56 18.91 -11.39
N ILE A 50 3.48 18.76 -12.35
CA ILE A 50 3.61 17.56 -13.20
C ILE A 50 3.85 16.32 -12.32
N TYR A 51 4.80 16.39 -11.39
CA TYR A 51 5.12 15.27 -10.50
C TYR A 51 3.93 14.83 -9.65
N TYR A 52 3.24 15.78 -8.99
CA TYR A 52 2.09 15.47 -8.16
C TYR A 52 0.89 14.98 -8.98
N SER A 53 0.65 15.58 -10.15
CA SER A 53 -0.42 15.15 -11.05
C SER A 53 -0.16 13.73 -11.57
N ALA A 54 1.08 13.41 -11.91
CA ALA A 54 1.44 12.11 -12.45
C ALA A 54 1.17 10.96 -11.48
N PHE A 55 1.36 11.22 -10.17
CA PHE A 55 1.17 10.24 -9.10
C PHE A 55 -0.29 10.04 -8.69
N ARG A 56 -1.18 10.98 -9.04
CA ARG A 56 -2.55 11.07 -8.50
C ARG A 56 -3.39 9.82 -8.76
N ILE A 57 -3.37 9.30 -9.98
CA ILE A 57 -4.18 8.12 -10.35
C ILE A 57 -3.60 6.83 -9.76
N PRO A 58 -2.29 6.53 -9.92
CA PRO A 58 -1.69 5.37 -9.26
C PRO A 58 -1.93 5.35 -7.74
N ASP A 59 -1.80 6.51 -7.08
CA ASP A 59 -2.07 6.65 -5.65
C ASP A 59 -3.54 6.37 -5.30
N MET A 60 -4.48 6.88 -6.10
CA MET A 60 -5.91 6.60 -5.90
C MET A 60 -6.22 5.10 -5.98
N VAL A 61 -5.62 4.39 -6.94
CA VAL A 61 -5.76 2.93 -7.08
C VAL A 61 -5.26 2.22 -5.83
N TYR A 62 -4.08 2.60 -5.32
CA TYR A 62 -3.52 2.05 -4.09
C TYR A 62 -4.44 2.30 -2.87
N ASN A 63 -4.88 3.54 -2.68
CA ASN A 63 -5.75 3.90 -1.56
C ASN A 63 -7.08 3.14 -1.59
N LEU A 64 -7.72 3.02 -2.77
CA LEU A 64 -9.00 2.33 -2.89
C LEU A 64 -8.88 0.84 -2.60
N LEU A 65 -7.88 0.17 -3.19
CA LEU A 65 -7.77 -1.29 -3.13
C LEU A 65 -7.14 -1.77 -1.83
N ILE A 66 -6.09 -1.11 -1.34
CA ILE A 66 -5.31 -1.58 -0.19
C ILE A 66 -5.83 -0.99 1.12
N LEU A 67 -5.95 0.34 1.19
CA LEU A 67 -6.48 0.99 2.39
C LEU A 67 -7.99 0.77 2.54
N GLY A 68 -8.75 0.75 1.44
CA GLY A 68 -10.17 0.48 1.45
C GLY A 68 -10.49 -1.02 1.52
N ALA A 69 -10.46 -1.68 0.35
CA ALA A 69 -11.02 -3.03 0.21
C ALA A 69 -10.29 -4.09 1.05
N LEU A 70 -8.95 -4.08 1.04
CA LEU A 70 -8.15 -5.08 1.75
C LEU A 70 -8.26 -4.93 3.28
N SER A 71 -8.17 -3.71 3.80
CA SER A 71 -8.21 -3.47 5.25
C SER A 71 -9.59 -3.74 5.85
N ALA A 72 -10.67 -3.45 5.11
CA ALA A 72 -12.04 -3.69 5.56
C ALA A 72 -12.49 -5.15 5.42
N GLY A 73 -12.06 -5.85 4.37
CA GLY A 73 -12.53 -7.20 4.05
C GLY A 73 -11.57 -8.31 4.45
N PHE A 74 -10.31 -8.24 4.01
CA PHE A 74 -9.36 -9.35 4.14
C PHE A 74 -8.88 -9.55 5.57
N ILE A 75 -8.48 -8.47 6.25
CA ILE A 75 -7.87 -8.56 7.60
C ILE A 75 -8.83 -9.22 8.61
N PRO A 76 -10.12 -8.83 8.72
CA PRO A 76 -11.04 -9.46 9.67
C PRO A 76 -11.29 -10.93 9.37
N VAL A 77 -11.49 -11.29 8.09
CA VAL A 77 -11.77 -12.67 7.66
C VAL A 77 -10.56 -13.56 7.92
N PHE A 78 -9.37 -13.11 7.52
CA PHE A 78 -8.13 -13.86 7.72
C PHE A 78 -7.78 -14.00 9.22
N THR A 79 -8.04 -12.96 10.03
CA THR A 79 -7.91 -13.03 11.50
C THR A 79 -8.87 -14.07 12.10
N GLY A 80 -10.12 -14.12 11.62
CA GLY A 80 -11.10 -15.13 12.03
C GLY A 80 -10.62 -16.55 11.76
N LEU A 81 -10.22 -16.84 10.52
CA LEU A 81 -9.71 -18.16 10.12
C LEU A 81 -8.51 -18.60 10.97
N ILE A 82 -7.56 -17.70 11.25
CA ILE A 82 -6.40 -18.02 12.10
C ILE A 82 -6.81 -18.32 13.55
N LYS A 83 -7.80 -17.61 14.10
CA LYS A 83 -8.26 -17.81 15.49
C LYS A 83 -8.99 -19.12 15.68
N ASP A 84 -9.86 -19.48 14.74
CA ASP A 84 -10.62 -20.74 14.78
C ASP A 84 -9.69 -21.96 14.76
N PHE A 85 -8.62 -21.90 13.95
CA PHE A 85 -7.61 -22.95 13.89
C PHE A 85 -6.72 -23.03 15.14
N LYS A 86 -6.41 -21.90 15.81
CA LYS A 86 -5.68 -21.91 17.09
C LYS A 86 -6.47 -22.60 18.21
N SER A 87 -7.81 -22.61 18.14
CA SER A 87 -8.68 -23.26 19.11
C SER A 87 -8.65 -24.80 18.97
N TYR A 88 -8.45 -25.31 17.75
CA TYR A 88 -8.30 -26.73 17.46
C TYR A 88 -6.84 -27.19 17.62
N LYS A 89 -6.47 -27.53 18.87
CA LYS A 89 -5.33 -28.35 19.31
C LYS A 89 -4.32 -28.85 18.23
N SER A 90 -3.54 -27.97 17.61
CA SER A 90 -2.37 -28.39 16.82
C SER A 90 -1.09 -28.24 17.65
N THR A 91 -0.67 -29.36 18.23
CA THR A 91 0.61 -29.52 18.93
C THR A 91 1.68 -29.85 17.90
N GLY A 92 2.44 -28.85 17.46
CA GLY A 92 3.61 -29.05 16.59
C GLY A 92 3.81 -27.94 15.56
N LEU A 93 4.88 -28.08 14.76
CA LEU A 93 5.32 -27.18 13.67
C LEU A 93 4.19 -26.80 12.68
N PHE A 94 3.11 -27.57 12.66
CA PHE A 94 1.90 -27.40 11.85
C PHE A 94 0.86 -26.40 12.39
N LYS A 95 1.10 -25.74 13.54
CA LYS A 95 0.26 -24.63 14.06
C LYS A 95 0.10 -23.48 13.05
N TYR A 96 1.04 -23.35 12.12
CA TYR A 96 1.05 -22.33 11.06
C TYR A 96 0.46 -22.82 9.74
N LEU A 97 0.09 -24.10 9.62
CA LEU A 97 -0.42 -24.70 8.39
C LEU A 97 -1.95 -24.68 8.36
N ASN A 98 -2.55 -23.53 8.68
CA ASN A 98 -3.98 -23.36 8.43
C ASN A 98 -4.19 -23.21 6.92
N LEU A 99 -4.39 -24.34 6.24
CA LEU A 99 -4.46 -24.41 4.78
C LEU A 99 -5.49 -23.41 4.23
N GLU A 100 -6.67 -23.31 4.85
CA GLU A 100 -7.74 -22.40 4.42
C GLU A 100 -7.33 -20.92 4.51
N ALA A 101 -6.66 -20.50 5.59
CA ALA A 101 -6.20 -19.13 5.73
C ALA A 101 -5.13 -18.79 4.68
N TRP A 102 -4.14 -19.67 4.50
CA TRP A 102 -3.09 -19.46 3.50
C TRP A 102 -3.61 -19.54 2.07
N ASP A 103 -4.58 -20.41 1.79
CA ASP A 103 -5.26 -20.47 0.50
C ASP A 103 -6.01 -19.17 0.22
N LEU A 104 -6.69 -18.59 1.21
CA LEU A 104 -7.31 -17.27 1.08
C LEU A 104 -6.27 -16.19 0.74
N ALA A 105 -5.16 -16.14 1.49
CA ALA A 105 -4.11 -15.14 1.25
C ALA A 105 -3.45 -15.31 -0.13
N ASN A 106 -3.15 -16.55 -0.54
CA ASN A 106 -2.55 -16.87 -1.83
C ASN A 106 -3.50 -16.56 -2.99
N ASN A 107 -4.77 -16.97 -2.88
CA ASN A 107 -5.78 -16.69 -3.90
C ASN A 107 -6.02 -15.19 -4.04
N LEU A 108 -6.13 -14.47 -2.91
CA LEU A 108 -6.29 -13.03 -2.94
C LEU A 108 -5.06 -12.34 -3.54
N LEU A 109 -3.85 -12.76 -3.18
CA LEU A 109 -2.62 -12.23 -3.77
C LEU A 109 -2.60 -12.43 -5.28
N ASN A 110 -2.91 -13.64 -5.76
CA ASN A 110 -2.94 -13.94 -7.19
C ASN A 110 -3.99 -13.11 -7.94
N ILE A 111 -5.21 -13.03 -7.42
CA ILE A 111 -6.31 -12.27 -8.03
C ILE A 111 -5.98 -10.77 -8.03
N LEU A 112 -5.53 -10.24 -6.89
CA LEU A 112 -5.18 -8.83 -6.76
C LEU A 112 -4.00 -8.48 -7.67
N MET A 113 -2.98 -9.32 -7.75
CA MET A 113 -1.83 -9.10 -8.63
C MET A 113 -2.23 -9.14 -10.09
N LEU A 114 -3.02 -10.12 -10.51
CA LEU A 114 -3.53 -10.18 -11.88
C LEU A 114 -4.34 -8.92 -12.21
N PHE A 115 -5.24 -8.52 -11.32
CA PHE A 115 -6.04 -7.32 -11.47
C PHE A 115 -5.19 -6.05 -11.56
N LEU A 116 -4.23 -5.88 -10.65
CA LEU A 116 -3.33 -4.72 -10.63
C LEU A 116 -2.44 -4.69 -11.87
N VAL A 117 -1.94 -5.82 -12.36
CA VAL A 117 -1.17 -5.87 -13.61
C VAL A 117 -2.01 -5.39 -14.78
N VAL A 118 -3.23 -5.92 -14.93
CA VAL A 118 -4.16 -5.50 -15.99
C VAL A 118 -4.46 -4.01 -15.86
N LEU A 119 -4.80 -3.54 -14.65
CA LEU A 119 -5.13 -2.14 -14.39
C LEU A 119 -3.93 -1.21 -14.65
N SER A 120 -2.73 -1.59 -14.26
CA SER A 120 -1.49 -0.84 -14.53
C SER A 120 -1.17 -0.79 -16.02
N LEU A 121 -1.34 -1.89 -16.75
CA LEU A 121 -1.17 -1.90 -18.22
C LEU A 121 -2.17 -0.98 -18.91
N LEU A 122 -3.45 -1.03 -18.50
CA LEU A 122 -4.47 -0.10 -19.00
C LEU A 122 -4.10 1.35 -18.64
N GLY A 123 -3.67 1.60 -17.41
CA GLY A 123 -3.22 2.92 -16.96
C GLY A 123 -2.04 3.45 -17.77
N ILE A 124 -1.09 2.59 -18.15
CA ILE A 124 0.07 2.95 -18.98
C ILE A 124 -0.37 3.30 -20.42
N VAL A 125 -1.25 2.49 -21.01
CA VAL A 125 -1.75 2.71 -22.37
C VAL A 125 -2.59 3.98 -22.45
N PHE A 126 -3.52 4.15 -21.50
CA PHE A 126 -4.45 5.27 -21.44
C PHE A 126 -3.90 6.49 -20.69
N ALA A 127 -2.62 6.49 -20.28
CA ALA A 127 -2.00 7.59 -19.53
C ALA A 127 -2.25 8.98 -20.15
N PRO A 128 -2.12 9.20 -21.49
CA PRO A 128 -2.38 10.52 -22.07
C PRO A 128 -3.83 10.99 -21.87
N SER A 129 -4.79 10.08 -22.10
CA SER A 129 -6.22 10.38 -21.92
C SER A 129 -6.56 10.65 -20.46
N LEU A 130 -6.00 9.86 -19.55
CA LEU A 130 -6.16 10.04 -18.11
C LEU A 130 -5.59 11.39 -17.66
N VAL A 131 -4.40 11.76 -18.11
CA VAL A 131 -3.76 13.04 -17.79
C VAL A 131 -4.58 14.22 -18.31
N SER A 132 -5.08 14.13 -19.55
CA SER A 132 -5.93 15.19 -20.12
C SER A 132 -7.22 15.43 -19.32
N LEU A 133 -7.73 14.39 -18.64
CA LEU A 133 -8.90 14.47 -17.79
C LEU A 133 -8.59 15.07 -16.40
N ILE A 134 -7.48 14.67 -15.78
CA ILE A 134 -7.14 15.12 -14.41
C ILE A 134 -6.46 16.48 -14.36
N SER A 135 -5.73 16.84 -15.42
CA SER A 135 -4.94 18.07 -15.52
C SER A 135 -5.17 18.77 -16.88
N PRO A 136 -6.42 19.16 -17.20
CA PRO A 136 -6.75 19.78 -18.49
C PRO A 136 -6.09 21.15 -18.69
N GLY A 137 -5.70 21.83 -17.60
CA GLY A 137 -5.05 23.14 -17.65
C GLY A 137 -3.55 23.12 -17.99
N PHE A 138 -2.94 21.95 -18.15
CA PHE A 138 -1.53 21.82 -18.51
C PHE A 138 -1.30 22.11 -20.00
N SER A 139 -0.13 22.68 -20.31
CA SER A 139 0.36 22.79 -21.69
C SER A 139 0.46 21.40 -22.34
N PRO A 140 0.38 21.30 -23.68
CA PRO A 140 0.55 20.01 -24.37
C PRO A 140 1.87 19.30 -24.00
N GLU A 141 2.95 20.06 -23.81
CA GLU A 141 4.25 19.58 -23.39
C GLU A 141 4.23 19.03 -21.95
N ALA A 142 3.58 19.75 -21.03
CA ALA A 142 3.42 19.30 -19.65
C ALA A 142 2.51 18.07 -19.54
N GLN A 143 1.44 17.99 -20.33
CA GLN A 143 0.57 16.81 -20.39
C GLN A 143 1.34 15.58 -20.88
N LYS A 144 2.16 15.74 -21.92
CA LYS A 144 3.02 14.66 -22.42
C LYS A 144 3.99 14.17 -21.34
N THR A 145 4.68 15.10 -20.67
CA THR A 145 5.64 14.78 -19.60
C THR A 145 4.95 14.11 -18.41
N THR A 146 3.77 14.61 -18.02
CA THR A 146 2.95 14.00 -16.96
C THR A 146 2.54 12.59 -17.34
N ALA A 147 2.12 12.34 -18.59
CA ALA A 147 1.74 11.01 -19.04
C ALA A 147 2.93 10.04 -19.00
N ASP A 148 4.13 10.48 -19.37
CA ASP A 148 5.35 9.67 -19.29
C ASP A 148 5.71 9.32 -17.85
N LEU A 149 5.62 10.27 -16.91
CA LEU A 149 5.80 9.97 -15.49
C LEU A 149 4.70 9.05 -14.95
N THR A 150 3.44 9.27 -15.33
CA THR A 150 2.31 8.43 -14.90
C THR A 150 2.51 6.98 -15.31
N ARG A 151 3.01 6.71 -16.52
CA ARG A 151 3.33 5.34 -16.97
C ARG A 151 4.30 4.64 -16.05
N ILE A 152 5.36 5.33 -15.63
CA ILE A 152 6.35 4.79 -14.69
C ILE A 152 5.71 4.57 -13.32
N MET A 153 4.93 5.54 -12.84
CA MET A 153 4.30 5.48 -11.52
C MET A 153 3.20 4.41 -11.41
N PHE A 154 2.58 4.00 -12.51
CA PHE A 154 1.64 2.88 -12.54
C PHE A 154 2.27 1.52 -12.21
N LEU A 155 3.60 1.42 -12.10
CA LEU A 155 4.26 0.23 -11.55
C LEU A 155 4.16 0.17 -10.02
N SER A 156 3.99 1.30 -9.34
CA SER A 156 3.96 1.36 -7.87
C SER A 156 2.81 0.59 -7.20
N PRO A 157 1.55 0.59 -7.72
CA PRO A 157 0.46 -0.17 -7.10
C PRO A 157 0.74 -1.68 -7.03
N LEU A 158 1.55 -2.23 -7.94
CA LEU A 158 1.95 -3.64 -7.91
C LEU A 158 2.74 -3.96 -6.64
N PHE A 159 3.80 -3.19 -6.38
CA PHE A 159 4.66 -3.39 -5.22
C PHE A 159 3.92 -3.07 -3.92
N LEU A 160 3.17 -1.98 -3.91
CA LEU A 160 2.40 -1.56 -2.75
C LEU A 160 1.25 -2.51 -2.44
N GLY A 161 0.65 -3.13 -3.45
CA GLY A 161 -0.40 -4.14 -3.29
C GLY A 161 0.11 -5.41 -2.61
N ILE A 162 1.26 -5.93 -3.04
CA ILE A 162 1.94 -7.06 -2.37
C ILE A 162 2.25 -6.70 -0.92
N SER A 163 2.84 -5.52 -0.69
CA SER A 163 3.15 -5.02 0.64
C SER A 163 1.91 -4.95 1.53
N GLY A 164 0.78 -4.49 0.97
CA GLY A 164 -0.52 -4.42 1.66
C GLY A 164 -1.01 -5.78 2.16
N ILE A 165 -0.97 -6.81 1.31
CA ILE A 165 -1.38 -8.18 1.70
C ILE A 165 -0.47 -8.73 2.78
N ILE A 166 0.84 -8.64 2.60
CA ILE A 166 1.81 -9.11 3.60
C ILE A 166 1.62 -8.37 4.93
N GLY A 167 1.40 -7.04 4.87
CA GLY A 167 1.09 -6.22 6.02
C GLY A 167 -0.19 -6.65 6.74
N GLY A 168 -1.26 -6.93 6.00
CA GLY A 168 -2.53 -7.43 6.54
C GLY A 168 -2.38 -8.80 7.23
N VAL A 169 -1.61 -9.71 6.61
CA VAL A 169 -1.28 -11.01 7.21
C VAL A 169 -0.52 -10.81 8.53
N LEU A 170 0.52 -9.97 8.55
CA LEU A 170 1.30 -9.66 9.75
C LEU A 170 0.45 -9.03 10.87
N GLN A 171 -0.48 -8.14 10.51
CA GLN A 171 -1.39 -7.52 11.47
C GLN A 171 -2.34 -8.56 12.09
N SER A 172 -2.82 -9.50 11.30
CA SER A 172 -3.72 -10.58 11.74
C SER A 172 -3.06 -11.53 12.75
N PHE A 173 -1.73 -11.71 12.70
CA PHE A 173 -1.01 -12.52 13.68
C PHE A 173 -0.82 -11.84 15.04
N LYS A 174 -0.92 -10.51 15.10
CA LYS A 174 -0.78 -9.73 16.35
C LYS A 174 -2.10 -9.59 17.12
N ASN A 175 -3.24 -9.87 16.48
CA ASN A 175 -4.58 -9.70 17.02
C ASN A 175 -5.27 -11.00 17.46
#